data_AF-A0A7C4ZNA0-F1
#
_entry.id   AF-A0A7C4ZNA0-F1
#
_cell.length_a   1.000
_cell.length_b   1.000
_cell.length_c   1.000
_cell.angle_alpha   90.00
_cell.angle_beta   90.00
_cell.angle_gamma   90.00
#
_symmetry.space_group_name_H-M   'P 1'
#
loop_
_entity.id
_entity.type
_entity.pdbx_description
1 polymer ?
#
loop_
_entity_poly.entity_id
_entity_poly.type
_entity_poly.pdbx_seq_one_letter_code
_entity_poly.pdbx_strand_id
1 'polypeptide(L)'
;MTTHLTLRKIFRKLIDNPKAFSSVIGTIFMVLVALVLSASVFLWTLSQNTEYFQAVKEKNQLEVDRLNERLTAENVTYTGSRGVISVEVDVRNECPLFVNLTTLWVFDVNIGNYGVNDTLNICLKPGEKLSLRGFKAIKIKINGSDPSHIFNSWFITSRGNAVPLKENIIVAQVAEGIGSIAMDIKQFKYYIVPNVNDGTDIGTPYYSFTIDGTKYTLLCITLINLDPSHQPINLTKDSYVWAVTPFAETLKSDVWPIRKVIDNKLAKFDFQILEYGKPTQVYFGPTQASRSRGNVVPLFILLFGKIGNADYGQNIPFIAIRVT
;
A
#
# COMPACT_ATOMS: atom_id res chain seq x y z
N MET A 1 32.54 -79.64 -39.96
CA MET A 1 32.65 -80.11 -38.56
C MET A 1 34.13 -80.19 -38.16
N THR A 2 34.83 -79.06 -38.08
CA THR A 2 36.33 -79.03 -37.99
C THR A 2 36.88 -77.85 -37.18
N THR A 3 36.04 -76.88 -36.79
CA THR A 3 36.41 -75.69 -35.99
C THR A 3 36.54 -75.96 -34.49
N HIS A 4 35.94 -77.03 -33.97
CA HIS A 4 36.01 -77.39 -32.54
C HIS A 4 37.34 -78.05 -32.13
N LEU A 5 38.06 -78.68 -33.07
CA LEU A 5 39.30 -79.42 -32.79
C LEU A 5 40.53 -78.51 -32.70
N THR A 6 40.54 -77.38 -33.41
CA THR A 6 41.66 -76.43 -33.40
C THR A 6 41.70 -75.59 -32.12
N LEU A 7 40.56 -75.11 -31.64
CA LEU A 7 40.43 -74.44 -30.34
C LEU A 7 40.93 -75.32 -29.18
N ARG A 8 40.56 -76.60 -29.18
CA ARG A 8 40.95 -77.54 -28.10
C ARG A 8 42.46 -77.81 -28.06
N LYS A 9 43.14 -77.83 -29.22
CA LYS A 9 44.61 -77.96 -29.30
C LYS A 9 45.32 -76.69 -28.84
N ILE A 10 44.80 -75.51 -29.19
CA ILE A 10 45.36 -74.22 -28.76
C ILE A 10 45.22 -74.06 -27.22
N PHE A 11 44.08 -74.43 -26.65
CA PHE A 11 43.88 -74.42 -25.19
C PHE A 11 44.83 -75.36 -24.44
N ARG A 12 45.07 -76.59 -24.95
CA ARG A 12 46.06 -77.49 -24.33
C ARG A 12 47.47 -76.93 -24.37
N LYS A 13 47.89 -76.36 -25.52
CA LYS A 13 49.22 -75.78 -25.69
C LYS A 13 49.46 -74.52 -24.82
N LEU A 14 48.39 -73.80 -24.46
CA LEU A 14 48.42 -72.69 -23.51
C LEU A 14 48.51 -73.17 -22.05
N ILE A 15 47.84 -74.27 -21.70
CA ILE A 15 47.89 -74.89 -20.36
C ILE A 15 49.29 -75.48 -20.09
N ASP A 16 49.95 -76.03 -21.10
CA ASP A 16 51.30 -76.61 -20.97
C ASP A 16 52.41 -75.54 -20.81
N ASN A 17 52.10 -74.25 -20.99
CA ASN A 17 53.05 -73.15 -20.81
C ASN A 17 52.61 -72.24 -19.63
N PRO A 18 53.04 -72.54 -18.39
CA PRO A 18 52.49 -71.92 -17.18
C PRO A 18 52.69 -70.40 -17.12
N LYS A 19 53.72 -69.87 -17.80
CA LYS A 19 53.99 -68.43 -17.89
C LYS A 19 52.96 -67.70 -18.76
N ALA A 20 52.56 -68.30 -19.89
CA ALA A 20 51.57 -67.71 -20.79
C ALA A 20 50.15 -67.76 -20.19
N PHE A 21 49.80 -68.87 -19.52
CA PHE A 21 48.51 -69.03 -18.85
C PHE A 21 48.32 -68.05 -17.69
N SER A 22 49.35 -67.86 -16.86
CA SER A 22 49.33 -66.88 -15.75
C SER A 22 49.14 -65.44 -16.26
N SER A 23 49.79 -65.06 -17.36
CA SER A 23 49.62 -63.74 -17.98
C SER A 23 48.19 -63.50 -18.46
N VAL A 24 47.54 -64.50 -19.07
CA VAL A 24 46.15 -64.37 -19.55
C VAL A 24 45.17 -64.20 -18.39
N ILE A 25 45.32 -64.99 -17.32
CA ILE A 25 44.49 -64.87 -16.11
C ILE A 25 44.70 -63.51 -15.44
N GLY A 26 45.95 -63.05 -15.34
CA GLY A 26 46.28 -61.74 -14.79
C GLY A 26 45.62 -60.61 -15.57
N THR A 27 45.65 -60.65 -16.90
CA THR A 27 44.97 -59.65 -17.75
C THR A 27 43.45 -59.68 -17.58
N ILE A 28 42.83 -60.85 -17.57
CA ILE A 28 41.38 -60.99 -17.35
C ILE A 28 40.99 -60.42 -15.98
N PHE A 29 41.77 -60.74 -14.94
CA PHE A 29 41.56 -60.21 -13.60
C PHE A 29 41.68 -58.69 -13.55
N MET A 30 42.73 -58.11 -14.15
CA MET A 30 42.91 -56.66 -14.20
C MET A 30 41.79 -55.95 -14.95
N VAL A 31 41.31 -56.51 -16.07
CA VAL A 31 40.16 -55.98 -16.82
C VAL A 31 38.89 -56.04 -15.98
N LEU A 32 38.65 -57.13 -15.25
CA LEU A 32 37.50 -57.23 -14.35
C LEU A 32 37.56 -56.20 -13.23
N VAL A 33 38.71 -56.01 -12.59
CA VAL A 33 38.89 -54.98 -11.55
C VAL A 33 38.63 -53.58 -12.12
N ALA A 34 39.17 -53.27 -13.30
CA ALA A 34 38.92 -51.98 -13.97
C ALA A 34 37.44 -51.78 -14.33
N LEU A 35 36.74 -52.84 -14.75
CA LEU A 35 35.30 -52.82 -15.02
C LEU A 35 34.48 -52.56 -13.74
N VAL A 36 34.82 -53.22 -12.63
CA VAL A 36 34.12 -53.00 -11.35
C VAL A 36 34.34 -51.58 -10.85
N LEU A 37 35.58 -51.08 -10.87
CA LEU A 37 35.88 -49.72 -10.43
C LEU A 37 35.20 -48.67 -11.31
N SER A 38 35.20 -48.84 -12.63
CA SER A 38 34.52 -47.92 -13.54
C SER A 38 33.00 -47.96 -13.38
N ALA A 39 32.40 -49.14 -13.18
CA ALA A 39 30.99 -49.28 -12.86
C ALA A 39 30.62 -48.60 -11.53
N SER A 40 31.46 -48.73 -10.49
CA SER A 40 31.24 -48.06 -9.20
C SER A 40 31.27 -46.53 -9.32
N VAL A 41 32.26 -45.97 -10.01
CA VAL A 41 32.34 -44.51 -10.25
C VAL A 41 31.15 -44.02 -11.08
N PHE A 42 30.76 -44.79 -12.10
CA PHE A 42 29.60 -44.46 -12.92
C PHE A 42 28.30 -44.45 -12.10
N LEU A 43 28.06 -45.46 -11.27
CA LEU A 43 26.88 -45.53 -10.41
C LEU A 43 26.86 -44.39 -9.38
N TRP A 44 28.01 -44.07 -8.78
CA TRP A 44 28.13 -42.91 -7.89
C TRP A 44 27.78 -41.61 -8.61
N THR A 45 28.27 -41.43 -9.84
CA THR A 45 27.98 -40.24 -10.65
C THR A 45 26.49 -40.12 -11.00
N LEU A 46 25.83 -41.24 -11.33
CA LEU A 46 24.38 -41.26 -11.53
C LEU A 46 23.62 -40.89 -10.26
N SER A 47 24.02 -41.41 -9.10
CA SER A 47 23.41 -41.08 -7.81
C SER A 47 23.50 -39.58 -7.51
N GLN A 48 24.69 -39.00 -7.68
CA GLN A 48 24.91 -37.56 -7.47
C GLN A 48 24.07 -36.70 -8.42
N ASN A 49 23.95 -37.12 -9.69
CA ASN A 49 23.08 -36.42 -10.64
C ASN A 49 21.60 -36.48 -10.22
N THR A 50 21.12 -37.63 -9.74
CA THR A 50 19.72 -37.77 -9.27
C THR A 50 19.44 -36.85 -8.07
N GLU A 51 20.33 -36.84 -7.07
CA GLU A 51 20.21 -35.95 -5.90
C GLU A 51 20.21 -34.47 -6.32
N TYR A 52 21.11 -34.09 -7.23
CA TYR A 52 21.17 -32.74 -7.77
C TYR A 52 19.88 -32.35 -8.50
N PHE A 53 19.37 -33.20 -9.39
CA PHE A 53 18.13 -32.92 -10.11
C PHE A 53 16.92 -32.79 -9.18
N GLN A 54 16.86 -33.60 -8.12
CA GLN A 54 15.81 -33.48 -7.12
C GLN A 54 15.91 -32.15 -6.36
N ALA A 55 17.10 -31.78 -5.89
CA ALA A 55 17.32 -30.50 -5.20
C ALA A 55 16.98 -29.29 -6.08
N VAL A 56 17.34 -29.33 -7.37
CA VAL A 56 16.99 -28.28 -8.33
C VAL A 56 15.48 -28.20 -8.54
N LYS A 57 14.79 -29.35 -8.69
CA LYS A 57 13.34 -29.40 -8.85
C LYS A 57 12.62 -28.84 -7.62
N GLU A 58 13.04 -29.23 -6.43
CA GLU A 58 12.47 -28.75 -5.16
C GLU A 58 12.68 -27.24 -4.99
N LYS A 59 13.88 -26.74 -5.28
CA LYS A 59 14.18 -25.30 -5.24
C LYS A 59 13.31 -24.52 -6.24
N ASN A 60 13.18 -25.01 -7.47
CA ASN A 60 12.35 -24.36 -8.49
C ASN A 60 10.88 -24.33 -8.08
N GLN A 61 10.36 -25.42 -7.50
CA GLN A 61 8.99 -25.45 -6.99
C GLN A 61 8.80 -24.43 -5.87
N LEU A 62 9.74 -24.34 -4.92
CA LEU A 62 9.69 -23.37 -3.84
C LEU A 62 9.70 -21.92 -4.37
N GLU A 63 10.50 -21.62 -5.40
CA GLU A 63 10.50 -20.29 -6.00
C GLU A 63 9.20 -19.96 -6.74
N VAL A 64 8.62 -20.93 -7.45
CA VAL A 64 7.31 -20.77 -8.09
C VAL A 64 6.23 -20.51 -7.03
N ASP A 65 6.22 -21.27 -5.95
CA ASP A 65 5.27 -21.09 -4.85
C ASP A 65 5.47 -19.72 -4.18
N ARG A 66 6.72 -19.29 -3.99
CA ARG A 66 7.06 -17.97 -3.45
C ARG A 66 6.54 -16.84 -4.35
N LEU A 67 6.71 -16.95 -5.67
CA LEU A 67 6.24 -15.95 -6.65
C LEU A 67 4.71 -15.91 -6.77
N ASN A 68 4.04 -17.03 -6.55
CA ASN A 68 2.58 -17.12 -6.59
C ASN A 68 1.90 -16.68 -5.30
N GLU A 69 2.67 -16.49 -4.21
CA GLU A 69 2.15 -16.01 -2.95
C GLU A 69 1.66 -14.56 -3.08
N ARG A 70 0.36 -14.36 -2.85
CA ARG A 70 -0.29 -13.05 -2.88
C ARG A 70 -1.03 -12.83 -1.58
N LEU A 71 -0.52 -11.89 -0.80
CA LEU A 71 -1.08 -11.49 0.47
C LEU A 71 -1.32 -9.99 0.46
N THR A 72 -2.48 -9.57 0.94
CA THR A 72 -2.82 -8.16 1.12
C THR A 72 -2.98 -7.87 2.62
N ALA A 73 -2.28 -6.84 3.10
CA ALA A 73 -2.35 -6.37 4.49
C ALA A 73 -2.77 -4.90 4.47
N GLU A 74 -3.98 -4.63 4.92
CA GLU A 74 -4.66 -3.34 4.76
C GLU A 74 -5.24 -2.85 6.10
N ASN A 75 -5.70 -1.60 6.11
CA ASN A 75 -6.34 -0.97 7.25
C ASN A 75 -5.49 -0.91 8.52
N VAL A 76 -4.20 -0.66 8.34
CA VAL A 76 -3.22 -0.65 9.43
C VAL A 76 -3.43 0.56 10.32
N THR A 77 -3.44 0.34 11.64
CA THR A 77 -3.46 1.40 12.64
C THR A 77 -2.48 1.08 13.76
N TYR A 78 -1.65 2.06 14.11
CA TYR A 78 -0.69 1.95 15.21
C TYR A 78 -1.29 2.57 16.46
N THR A 79 -1.39 1.78 17.53
CA THR A 79 -1.81 2.26 18.85
C THR A 79 -0.76 1.86 19.88
N GLY A 80 -0.79 2.40 21.09
CA GLY A 80 0.12 1.92 22.14
C GLY A 80 0.51 2.97 23.16
N SER A 81 1.60 2.67 23.86
CA SER A 81 2.24 3.56 24.83
C SER A 81 3.71 3.72 24.47
N ARG A 82 4.37 4.71 25.08
CA ARG A 82 5.80 4.96 24.80
C ARG A 82 6.62 3.69 24.95
N GLY A 83 7.35 3.33 23.90
CA GLY A 83 8.21 2.15 23.90
C GLY A 83 7.55 0.84 23.43
N VAL A 84 6.21 0.78 23.34
CA VAL A 84 5.47 -0.43 22.93
C VAL A 84 4.32 -0.05 22.00
N ILE A 85 4.45 -0.46 20.74
CA ILE A 85 3.45 -0.23 19.69
C ILE A 85 2.64 -1.50 19.49
N SER A 86 1.32 -1.36 19.50
CA SER A 86 0.34 -2.36 19.07
C SER A 86 -0.04 -2.08 17.63
N VAL A 87 0.31 -3.02 16.74
CA VAL A 87 -0.03 -2.97 15.32
C VAL A 87 -1.36 -3.69 15.12
N GLU A 88 -2.35 -2.94 14.66
CA GLU A 88 -3.64 -3.48 14.24
C GLU A 88 -3.72 -3.51 12.71
N VAL A 89 -4.15 -4.63 12.13
CA VAL A 89 -4.15 -4.82 10.67
C VAL A 89 -5.17 -5.88 10.24
N ASP A 90 -5.75 -5.71 9.06
CA ASP A 90 -6.54 -6.74 8.39
C ASP A 90 -5.70 -7.39 7.30
N VAL A 91 -5.55 -8.72 7.38
CA VAL A 91 -4.74 -9.50 6.45
C VAL A 91 -5.63 -10.43 5.65
N ARG A 92 -5.39 -10.54 4.34
CA ARG A 92 -6.11 -11.44 3.45
C ARG A 92 -5.16 -12.24 2.59
N ASN A 93 -5.42 -13.54 2.51
CA ASN A 93 -4.75 -14.43 1.56
C ASN A 93 -5.52 -14.47 0.24
N GLU A 94 -4.89 -14.01 -0.84
CA GLU A 94 -5.44 -14.02 -2.20
C GLU A 94 -4.84 -15.15 -3.06
N CYS A 95 -3.91 -15.91 -2.49
CA CYS A 95 -3.26 -17.04 -3.13
C CYS A 95 -4.15 -18.30 -3.05
N PRO A 96 -4.07 -19.22 -4.02
CA PRO A 96 -4.63 -20.57 -3.90
C PRO A 96 -3.87 -21.47 -2.90
N LEU A 97 -2.74 -21.02 -2.35
CA LEU A 97 -1.92 -21.77 -1.38
C LEU A 97 -2.09 -21.21 0.04
N PHE A 98 -1.80 -22.04 1.04
CA PHE A 98 -1.71 -21.59 2.42
C PHE A 98 -0.50 -20.67 2.62
N VAL A 99 -0.65 -19.63 3.44
CA VAL A 99 0.42 -18.67 3.75
C VAL A 99 0.63 -18.65 5.26
N ASN A 100 1.87 -18.84 5.71
CA ASN A 100 2.22 -18.72 7.12
C ASN A 100 3.04 -17.44 7.35
N LEU A 101 2.56 -16.56 8.23
CA LEU A 101 3.25 -15.37 8.68
C LEU A 101 4.10 -15.70 9.90
N THR A 102 5.40 -15.45 9.80
CA THR A 102 6.38 -15.81 10.82
C THR A 102 6.91 -14.62 11.59
N THR A 103 6.97 -13.45 10.95
CA THR A 103 7.61 -12.27 11.56
C THR A 103 6.91 -10.99 11.14
N LEU A 104 6.84 -10.03 12.05
CA LEU A 104 6.42 -8.66 11.76
C LEU A 104 7.59 -7.73 12.09
N TRP A 105 7.96 -6.93 11.11
CA TRP A 105 8.92 -5.85 11.26
C TRP A 105 8.19 -4.52 11.27
N VAL A 106 8.59 -3.65 12.18
CA VAL A 106 8.10 -2.26 12.25
C VAL A 106 9.31 -1.36 12.37
N PHE A 107 9.43 -0.41 11.45
CA PHE A 107 10.45 0.62 11.42
C PHE A 107 9.80 1.96 11.77
N ASP A 108 10.27 2.57 12.84
CA ASP A 108 9.88 3.93 13.25
C ASP A 108 10.79 4.92 12.52
N VAL A 109 10.20 5.69 11.60
CA VAL A 109 10.91 6.63 10.73
C VAL A 109 11.45 7.82 11.53
N ASN A 110 10.75 8.25 12.57
CA ASN A 110 11.10 9.44 13.34
C ASN A 110 12.38 9.23 14.15
N ILE A 111 12.54 8.04 14.75
CA ILE A 111 13.73 7.70 15.56
C ILE A 111 14.77 6.88 14.77
N GLY A 112 14.42 6.36 13.60
CA GLY A 112 15.30 5.54 12.77
C GLY A 112 15.63 4.18 13.38
N ASN A 113 14.68 3.56 14.09
CA ASN A 113 14.89 2.29 14.79
C ASN A 113 13.82 1.25 14.43
N TYR A 114 14.14 -0.03 14.57
CA TYR A 114 13.24 -1.13 14.24
C TYR A 114 12.81 -1.92 15.49
N GLY A 115 11.60 -2.48 15.42
CA GLY A 115 11.12 -3.52 16.30
C GLY A 115 10.74 -4.75 15.51
N VAL A 116 10.94 -5.91 16.12
CA VAL A 116 10.64 -7.21 15.53
C VAL A 116 9.77 -8.01 16.48
N ASN A 117 8.78 -8.69 15.92
CA ASN A 117 8.13 -9.81 16.58
C ASN A 117 8.35 -11.06 15.74
N ASP A 118 9.20 -11.96 16.24
CA ASP A 118 9.61 -13.23 15.64
C ASP A 118 8.80 -14.43 16.15
N THR A 119 7.83 -14.19 17.04
CA THR A 119 6.99 -15.24 17.65
C THR A 119 5.68 -15.48 16.91
N LEU A 120 5.47 -14.85 15.75
CA LEU A 120 4.25 -14.99 14.98
C LEU A 120 4.20 -16.37 14.31
N ASN A 121 3.03 -17.00 14.38
CA ASN A 121 2.74 -18.25 13.67
C ASN A 121 1.28 -18.25 13.25
N ILE A 122 0.99 -17.45 12.23
CA ILE A 122 -0.37 -17.25 11.71
C ILE A 122 -0.48 -17.91 10.35
N CYS A 123 -1.21 -19.01 10.29
CA CYS A 123 -1.49 -19.73 9.04
C CYS A 123 -2.84 -19.29 8.46
N LEU A 124 -2.81 -18.75 7.25
CA LEU A 124 -3.98 -18.29 6.50
C LEU A 124 -4.30 -19.26 5.36
N LYS A 125 -5.53 -19.78 5.34
CA LYS A 125 -6.04 -20.61 4.25
C LYS A 125 -6.30 -19.75 3.00
N PRO A 126 -6.36 -20.38 1.80
CA PRO A 126 -6.73 -19.67 0.57
C PRO A 126 -8.05 -18.89 0.73
N GLY A 127 -8.03 -17.59 0.42
CA GLY A 127 -9.19 -16.71 0.52
C GLY A 127 -9.54 -16.23 1.94
N GLU A 128 -8.84 -16.70 2.97
CA GLU A 128 -9.12 -16.35 4.36
C GLU A 128 -8.76 -14.89 4.64
N LYS A 129 -9.59 -14.25 5.48
CA LYS A 129 -9.37 -12.90 6.01
C LYS A 129 -9.22 -13.00 7.53
N LEU A 130 -8.19 -12.36 8.06
CA LEU A 130 -7.90 -12.30 9.48
C LEU A 130 -7.74 -10.84 9.92
N SER A 131 -8.54 -10.44 10.90
CA SER A 131 -8.44 -9.12 11.54
C SER A 131 -7.69 -9.23 12.86
N LEU A 132 -6.52 -8.59 12.93
CA LEU A 132 -5.68 -8.49 14.12
C LEU A 132 -5.93 -7.13 14.76
N ARG A 133 -6.99 -7.00 15.57
CA ARG A 133 -7.41 -5.73 16.19
C ARG A 133 -7.61 -5.90 17.70
N GLY A 134 -7.49 -4.80 18.46
CA GLY A 134 -7.70 -4.77 19.90
C GLY A 134 -6.82 -5.78 20.65
N PHE A 135 -7.42 -6.72 21.37
CA PHE A 135 -6.68 -7.74 22.13
C PHE A 135 -5.84 -8.68 21.26
N LYS A 136 -6.12 -8.77 19.95
CA LYS A 136 -5.36 -9.56 18.98
C LYS A 136 -4.30 -8.75 18.24
N ALA A 137 -4.14 -7.46 18.58
CA ALA A 137 -3.11 -6.61 18.01
C ALA A 137 -1.71 -7.17 18.32
N ILE A 138 -0.79 -7.05 17.37
CA ILE A 138 0.57 -7.52 17.54
C ILE A 138 1.37 -6.45 18.28
N LYS A 139 1.87 -6.79 19.46
CA LYS A 139 2.69 -5.88 20.27
C LYS A 139 4.16 -5.99 19.88
N ILE A 140 4.79 -4.84 19.66
CA ILE A 140 6.20 -4.70 19.30
C ILE A 140 6.84 -3.66 20.20
N LYS A 141 7.98 -4.01 20.78
CA LYS A 141 8.76 -3.09 21.62
C LYS A 141 9.76 -2.34 20.75
N ILE A 142 9.69 -1.01 20.75
CA ILE A 142 10.63 -0.12 20.05
C ILE A 142 10.99 0.98 21.04
N ASN A 143 12.23 1.00 21.52
CA ASN A 143 12.62 1.99 22.53
C ASN A 143 12.50 3.42 21.97
N GLY A 144 11.77 4.28 22.68
CA GLY A 144 11.59 5.68 22.27
C GLY A 144 10.47 5.92 21.24
N SER A 145 9.76 4.88 20.80
CA SER A 145 8.62 5.07 19.90
C SER A 145 7.42 5.68 20.61
N ASP A 146 6.64 6.44 19.84
CA ASP A 146 5.36 7.02 20.26
C ASP A 146 4.30 6.72 19.17
N PRO A 147 3.04 6.43 19.52
CA PRO A 147 2.00 6.17 18.53
C PRO A 147 1.77 7.29 17.51
N SER A 148 2.21 8.53 17.80
CA SER A 148 2.16 9.66 16.87
C SER A 148 3.25 9.66 15.79
N HIS A 149 4.23 8.76 15.87
CA HIS A 149 5.30 8.63 14.88
C HIS A 149 4.80 7.95 13.59
N ILE A 150 5.61 8.10 12.54
CA ILE A 150 5.40 7.47 11.24
C ILE A 150 6.09 6.10 11.25
N PHE A 151 5.35 5.06 10.89
CA PHE A 151 5.83 3.69 10.91
C PHE A 151 5.72 3.02 9.55
N ASN A 152 6.81 2.39 9.11
CA ASN A 152 6.80 1.47 7.98
C ASN A 152 6.82 0.04 8.52
N SER A 153 5.89 -0.81 8.10
CA SER A 153 5.84 -2.18 8.58
C SER A 153 5.62 -3.19 7.48
N TRP A 154 6.13 -4.40 7.69
CA TRP A 154 5.98 -5.51 6.74
C TRP A 154 5.94 -6.85 7.47
N PHE A 155 5.07 -7.73 7.02
CA PHE A 155 5.09 -9.14 7.40
C PHE A 155 6.14 -9.89 6.59
N ILE A 156 6.76 -10.88 7.22
CA ILE A 156 7.57 -11.89 6.56
C ILE A 156 6.82 -13.21 6.58
N THR A 157 6.75 -13.86 5.42
CA THR A 157 6.16 -15.18 5.31
C THR A 157 7.21 -16.27 5.49
N SER A 158 6.78 -17.49 5.82
CA SER A 158 7.67 -18.66 5.90
C SER A 158 8.43 -18.96 4.60
N ARG A 159 7.96 -18.44 3.45
CA ARG A 159 8.62 -18.54 2.13
C ARG A 159 9.57 -17.38 1.84
N GLY A 160 9.75 -16.46 2.81
CA GLY A 160 10.68 -15.33 2.73
C GLY A 160 10.16 -14.12 1.97
N ASN A 161 8.86 -14.03 1.69
CA ASN A 161 8.29 -12.82 1.08
C ASN A 161 8.06 -11.75 2.12
N ALA A 162 8.35 -10.50 1.75
CA ALA A 162 8.00 -9.32 2.53
C ALA A 162 6.68 -8.73 2.01
N VAL A 163 5.68 -8.63 2.88
CA VAL A 163 4.37 -8.08 2.55
C VAL A 163 4.20 -6.76 3.28
N PRO A 164 4.22 -5.61 2.58
CA PRO A 164 4.09 -4.31 3.21
C PRO A 164 2.69 -4.13 3.79
N LEU A 165 2.62 -3.55 4.98
CA LEU A 165 1.39 -3.16 5.64
C LEU A 165 0.95 -1.81 5.09
N LYS A 166 -0.25 -1.77 4.50
CA LYS A 166 -0.81 -0.54 3.95
C LYS A 166 -1.75 0.09 4.98
N GLU A 167 -1.43 1.33 5.36
CA GLU A 167 -2.36 2.16 6.10
C GLU A 167 -3.62 2.39 5.29
N ASN A 168 -4.74 2.57 5.99
CA ASN A 168 -5.99 2.92 5.35
C ASN A 168 -5.90 4.37 4.87
N ILE A 169 -5.32 4.58 3.70
CA ILE A 169 -5.68 5.74 2.91
C ILE A 169 -7.12 5.47 2.51
N ILE A 170 -8.08 6.15 3.14
CA ILE A 170 -9.49 6.04 2.79
C ILE A 170 -9.58 6.24 1.28
N VAL A 171 -9.83 5.18 0.52
CA VAL A 171 -9.73 5.17 -0.96
C VAL A 171 -10.76 6.11 -1.62
N ALA A 172 -11.68 6.69 -0.84
CA ALA A 172 -12.54 7.80 -1.28
C ALA A 172 -11.90 9.20 -1.16
N GLN A 173 -10.78 9.36 -0.46
CA GLN A 173 -9.99 10.60 -0.40
C GLN A 173 -8.95 10.70 -1.54
N VAL A 174 -8.82 9.67 -2.37
CA VAL A 174 -8.08 9.70 -3.65
C VAL A 174 -8.96 10.34 -4.75
N ALA A 175 -9.61 11.46 -4.45
CA ALA A 175 -9.64 12.55 -5.42
C ALA A 175 -8.35 13.32 -5.13
N GLU A 176 -7.25 12.79 -5.68
CA GLU A 176 -5.85 13.22 -5.53
C GLU A 176 -5.71 14.53 -4.77
N GLY A 177 -5.29 14.47 -3.50
CA GLY A 177 -4.93 15.66 -2.76
C GLY A 177 -3.96 16.47 -3.60
N ILE A 178 -4.43 17.60 -4.12
CA ILE A 178 -3.54 18.59 -4.73
C ILE A 178 -2.83 19.19 -3.52
N GLY A 179 -1.50 19.08 -3.43
CA GLY A 179 -0.75 19.59 -2.27
C GLY A 179 -1.15 18.96 -0.94
N SER A 180 -1.41 19.78 0.09
CA SER A 180 -1.60 19.33 1.48
C SER A 180 -3.08 19.16 1.89
N ILE A 181 -4.02 19.17 0.94
CA ILE A 181 -5.47 19.13 1.21
C ILE A 181 -6.15 18.05 0.38
N ALA A 182 -6.96 17.22 1.04
CA ALA A 182 -7.98 16.39 0.42
C ALA A 182 -9.38 16.92 0.71
N MET A 183 -10.35 16.45 -0.06
CA MET A 183 -11.73 16.92 0.00
C MET A 183 -12.71 15.78 -0.19
N ASP A 184 -13.84 15.85 0.52
CA ASP A 184 -14.97 14.95 0.29
C ASP A 184 -16.04 15.62 -0.58
N ILE A 185 -15.96 15.40 -1.90
CA ILE A 185 -16.89 15.99 -2.88
C ILE A 185 -18.33 15.51 -2.65
N LYS A 186 -18.52 14.29 -2.10
CA LYS A 186 -19.88 13.76 -1.84
C LYS A 186 -20.59 14.50 -0.71
N GLN A 187 -19.84 15.18 0.15
CA GLN A 187 -20.37 15.99 1.25
C GLN A 187 -20.63 17.44 0.86
N PHE A 188 -20.40 17.83 -0.39
CA PHE A 188 -20.71 19.19 -0.84
C PHE A 188 -22.18 19.52 -0.59
N LYS A 189 -22.40 20.66 0.06
CA LYS A 189 -23.72 21.22 0.33
C LYS A 189 -23.64 22.74 0.30
N TYR A 190 -24.76 23.38 0.02
CA TYR A 190 -24.88 24.83 0.13
C TYR A 190 -26.11 25.21 0.95
N TYR A 191 -26.14 26.45 1.40
CA TYR A 191 -27.22 27.04 2.17
C TYR A 191 -27.73 28.27 1.44
N ILE A 192 -29.02 28.54 1.57
CA ILE A 192 -29.65 29.79 1.13
C ILE A 192 -29.85 30.63 2.38
N VAL A 193 -29.23 31.80 2.42
CA VAL A 193 -29.32 32.70 3.57
C VAL A 193 -30.05 33.99 3.19
N PRO A 194 -30.74 34.65 4.13
CA PRO A 194 -31.50 35.86 3.82
C PRO A 194 -30.61 37.09 3.56
N ASN A 195 -29.43 37.15 4.17
CA ASN A 195 -28.49 38.26 4.04
C ASN A 195 -27.05 37.85 4.45
N VAL A 196 -26.10 38.78 4.40
CA VAL A 196 -24.66 38.56 4.65
C VAL A 196 -24.19 38.94 6.05
N ASN A 197 -25.10 39.36 6.94
CA ASN A 197 -24.74 39.90 8.24
C ASN A 197 -24.43 38.80 9.25
N ASP A 198 -23.49 39.08 10.15
CA ASP A 198 -23.20 38.21 11.29
C ASP A 198 -24.46 38.02 12.16
N GLY A 199 -24.61 36.83 12.76
CA GLY A 199 -25.78 36.40 13.51
C GLY A 199 -26.92 35.82 12.67
N THR A 200 -26.84 35.92 11.34
CA THR A 200 -27.83 35.34 10.42
C THR A 200 -27.80 33.81 10.50
N ASP A 201 -28.96 33.19 10.72
CA ASP A 201 -29.13 31.74 10.67
C ASP A 201 -28.92 31.23 9.23
N ILE A 202 -28.10 30.19 9.08
CA ILE A 202 -27.81 29.61 7.76
C ILE A 202 -28.91 28.67 7.27
N GLY A 203 -29.80 28.22 8.16
CA GLY A 203 -30.92 27.34 7.82
C GLY A 203 -30.51 25.92 7.43
N THR A 204 -31.34 25.29 6.58
CA THR A 204 -31.20 23.89 6.18
C THR A 204 -30.26 23.74 4.97
N PRO A 205 -29.37 22.73 4.94
CA PRO A 205 -28.50 22.48 3.79
C PRO A 205 -29.25 21.91 2.58
N TYR A 206 -28.76 22.25 1.39
CA TYR A 206 -29.14 21.67 0.11
C TYR A 206 -27.99 20.85 -0.46
N TYR A 207 -28.27 19.61 -0.87
CA TYR A 207 -27.31 18.69 -1.49
C TYR A 207 -27.54 18.67 -3.01
N SER A 208 -27.11 19.73 -3.70
CA SER A 208 -27.31 19.91 -5.13
C SER A 208 -26.17 20.73 -5.74
N PHE A 209 -25.84 20.45 -7.01
CA PHE A 209 -24.91 21.23 -7.82
C PHE A 209 -25.59 22.35 -8.61
N THR A 210 -26.89 22.57 -8.37
CA THR A 210 -27.66 23.67 -8.96
C THR A 210 -27.98 24.70 -7.90
N ILE A 211 -27.54 25.95 -8.11
CA ILE A 211 -27.79 27.06 -7.19
C ILE A 211 -28.60 28.18 -7.87
N ASP A 212 -29.37 28.92 -7.07
CA ASP A 212 -30.14 30.07 -7.52
C ASP A 212 -29.27 31.34 -7.44
N GLY A 213 -28.91 31.90 -8.59
CA GLY A 213 -28.02 33.06 -8.69
C GLY A 213 -28.63 34.36 -8.15
N THR A 214 -29.93 34.38 -7.85
CA THR A 214 -30.62 35.53 -7.27
C THR A 214 -30.58 35.57 -5.74
N LYS A 215 -30.18 34.47 -5.10
CA LYS A 215 -30.16 34.33 -3.64
C LYS A 215 -28.74 34.35 -3.09
N TYR A 216 -28.59 34.77 -1.84
CA TYR A 216 -27.30 34.66 -1.15
C TYR A 216 -27.05 33.18 -0.83
N THR A 217 -25.96 32.65 -1.37
CA THR A 217 -25.57 31.26 -1.23
C THR A 217 -24.31 31.14 -0.39
N LEU A 218 -24.35 30.28 0.63
CA LEU A 218 -23.20 29.91 1.44
C LEU A 218 -22.81 28.48 1.09
N LEU A 219 -21.61 28.28 0.55
CA LEU A 219 -21.07 26.97 0.21
C LEU A 219 -20.43 26.36 1.46
N CYS A 220 -20.61 25.06 1.67
CA CYS A 220 -19.96 24.30 2.74
C CYS A 220 -19.19 23.14 2.12
N ILE A 221 -17.90 23.11 2.41
CA ILE A 221 -16.94 22.19 1.81
C ILE A 221 -16.21 21.47 2.95
N THR A 222 -16.16 20.13 2.91
CA THR A 222 -15.38 19.35 3.88
C THR A 222 -13.96 19.19 3.36
N LEU A 223 -13.00 19.79 4.07
CA LEU A 223 -11.56 19.71 3.79
C LEU A 223 -10.87 18.83 4.82
N ILE A 224 -9.83 18.10 4.40
CA ILE A 224 -8.98 17.28 5.25
C ILE A 224 -7.54 17.71 5.00
N ASN A 225 -6.83 18.06 6.07
CA ASN A 225 -5.40 18.35 6.00
C ASN A 225 -4.61 17.04 5.92
N LEU A 226 -3.86 16.87 4.83
CA LEU A 226 -2.98 15.73 4.56
C LEU A 226 -1.50 16.16 4.46
N ASP A 227 -1.14 17.27 5.10
CA ASP A 227 0.24 17.75 5.13
C ASP A 227 1.21 16.65 5.61
N PRO A 228 2.25 16.30 4.83
CA PRO A 228 3.17 15.22 5.21
C PRO A 228 3.99 15.53 6.48
N SER A 229 4.09 16.80 6.88
CA SER A 229 4.75 17.20 8.12
C SER A 229 3.79 17.26 9.33
N HIS A 230 2.53 16.85 9.12
CA HIS A 230 1.44 16.85 10.09
C HIS A 230 1.20 18.22 10.75
N GLN A 231 1.57 19.31 10.06
CA GLN A 231 1.41 20.66 10.59
C GLN A 231 -0.04 21.12 10.40
N PRO A 232 -0.61 21.87 11.36
CA PRO A 232 -1.92 22.47 11.17
C PRO A 232 -1.87 23.54 10.08
N ILE A 233 -2.91 23.59 9.25
CA ILE A 233 -3.10 24.65 8.25
C ILE A 233 -4.05 25.69 8.83
N ASN A 234 -3.59 26.93 8.91
CA ASN A 234 -4.37 28.05 9.40
C ASN A 234 -4.79 28.96 8.24
N LEU A 235 -6.04 28.86 7.81
CA LEU A 235 -6.61 29.64 6.72
C LEU A 235 -6.98 31.06 7.19
N THR A 236 -6.65 32.06 6.37
CA THR A 236 -6.97 33.47 6.60
C THR A 236 -8.17 33.92 5.78
N LYS A 237 -8.62 35.16 6.01
CA LYS A 237 -9.72 35.82 5.30
C LYS A 237 -9.52 35.92 3.78
N ASP A 238 -8.30 35.71 3.31
CA ASP A 238 -7.93 35.82 1.89
C ASP A 238 -8.22 34.50 1.14
N SER A 239 -8.73 33.48 1.83
CA SER A 239 -9.27 32.27 1.20
C SER A 239 -10.66 32.53 0.62
N TYR A 240 -10.94 32.00 -0.57
CA TYR A 240 -12.24 32.15 -1.23
C TYR A 240 -12.50 31.05 -2.26
N VAL A 241 -13.78 30.82 -2.56
CA VAL A 241 -14.19 30.09 -3.77
C VAL A 241 -14.45 31.12 -4.87
N TRP A 242 -14.00 30.87 -6.08
CA TRP A 242 -14.31 31.72 -7.23
C TRP A 242 -14.82 30.90 -8.40
N ALA A 243 -15.81 31.46 -9.10
CA ALA A 243 -16.37 30.94 -10.33
C ALA A 243 -15.87 31.78 -11.51
N VAL A 244 -15.55 31.13 -12.62
CA VAL A 244 -15.20 31.81 -13.88
C VAL A 244 -16.17 31.37 -14.96
N THR A 245 -16.82 32.33 -15.62
CA THR A 245 -17.70 32.03 -16.77
C THR A 245 -16.86 32.06 -18.05
N PRO A 246 -16.56 30.90 -18.70
CA PRO A 246 -15.56 30.83 -19.76
C PRO A 246 -15.99 31.44 -21.10
N PHE A 247 -17.28 31.67 -21.32
CA PHE A 247 -17.84 32.10 -22.62
C PHE A 247 -18.32 33.55 -22.66
N ALA A 248 -17.96 34.36 -21.67
CA ALA A 248 -18.34 35.78 -21.66
C ALA A 248 -17.27 36.64 -22.33
N GLU A 249 -17.68 37.61 -23.17
CA GLU A 249 -16.78 38.60 -23.80
C GLU A 249 -15.96 39.39 -22.78
N THR A 250 -16.47 39.49 -21.55
CA THR A 250 -15.77 40.01 -20.38
C THR A 250 -15.70 38.92 -19.32
N LEU A 251 -14.52 38.67 -18.76
CA LEU A 251 -14.34 37.72 -17.65
C LEU A 251 -15.22 38.15 -16.47
N LYS A 252 -16.34 37.45 -16.33
CA LYS A 252 -17.28 37.61 -15.23
C LYS A 252 -16.99 36.54 -14.20
N SER A 253 -16.61 36.96 -13.00
CA SER A 253 -16.42 36.08 -11.86
C SER A 253 -17.32 36.46 -10.70
N ASP A 254 -17.81 35.43 -10.03
CA ASP A 254 -18.46 35.51 -8.73
C ASP A 254 -17.51 34.90 -7.69
N VAL A 255 -17.41 35.53 -6.52
CA VAL A 255 -16.45 35.16 -5.46
C VAL A 255 -17.19 34.98 -4.14
N TRP A 256 -16.94 33.85 -3.48
CA TRP A 256 -17.45 33.50 -2.16
C TRP A 256 -16.28 33.56 -1.16
N PRO A 257 -16.15 34.64 -0.37
CA PRO A 257 -15.10 34.75 0.63
C PRO A 257 -15.30 33.73 1.75
N ILE A 258 -14.23 33.25 2.36
CA ILE A 258 -14.32 32.35 3.52
C ILE A 258 -15.12 32.99 4.67
N ARG A 259 -15.92 32.18 5.37
CA ARG A 259 -16.73 32.59 6.52
C ARG A 259 -16.68 31.59 7.64
N LYS A 260 -16.99 32.09 8.84
CA LYS A 260 -17.13 31.30 10.05
C LYS A 260 -18.60 31.08 10.33
N VAL A 261 -18.95 29.87 10.73
CA VAL A 261 -20.27 29.51 11.20
C VAL A 261 -20.13 28.98 12.62
N ILE A 262 -20.88 29.56 13.55
CA ILE A 262 -20.92 29.17 14.96
C ILE A 262 -22.39 29.03 15.33
N ASP A 263 -22.77 27.90 15.93
CA ASP A 263 -24.16 27.62 16.34
C ASP A 263 -25.19 27.85 15.22
N ASN A 264 -24.88 27.36 14.01
CA ASN A 264 -25.69 27.50 12.80
C ASN A 264 -25.92 28.96 12.35
N LYS A 265 -25.08 29.90 12.80
CA LYS A 265 -25.17 31.32 12.44
C LYS A 265 -23.88 31.80 11.82
N LEU A 266 -23.99 32.74 10.87
CA LEU A 266 -22.84 33.46 10.34
C LEU A 266 -22.14 34.20 11.49
N ALA A 267 -20.81 34.15 11.49
CA ALA A 267 -19.99 34.83 12.47
C ALA A 267 -18.84 35.56 11.77
N LYS A 268 -18.32 36.58 12.46
CA LYS A 268 -17.13 37.30 12.02
C LYS A 268 -15.97 36.31 11.84
N PHE A 269 -15.38 36.32 10.64
CA PHE A 269 -14.25 35.46 10.35
C PHE A 269 -12.97 36.04 10.96
N ASP A 270 -12.26 35.20 11.69
CA ASP A 270 -10.92 35.44 12.23
C ASP A 270 -9.91 34.58 11.46
N PHE A 271 -10.01 33.27 11.60
CA PHE A 271 -9.18 32.26 10.97
C PHE A 271 -9.89 30.89 11.03
N GLN A 272 -9.42 29.92 10.25
CA GLN A 272 -9.90 28.55 10.29
C GLN A 272 -8.71 27.58 10.34
N ILE A 273 -8.62 26.79 11.42
CA ILE A 273 -7.60 25.75 11.56
C ILE A 273 -8.12 24.45 10.96
N LEU A 274 -7.28 23.81 10.15
CA LEU A 274 -7.45 22.45 9.64
C LEU A 274 -6.43 21.54 10.34
N GLU A 275 -6.91 20.75 11.31
CA GLU A 275 -6.09 19.75 11.99
C GLU A 275 -5.75 18.59 11.05
N TYR A 276 -4.53 18.06 11.16
CA TYR A 276 -4.07 16.94 10.32
C TYR A 276 -5.00 15.72 10.48
N GLY A 277 -5.38 15.12 9.35
CA GLY A 277 -6.24 13.93 9.29
C GLY A 277 -7.70 14.14 9.71
N LYS A 278 -8.09 15.35 10.14
CA LYS A 278 -9.44 15.62 10.64
C LYS A 278 -10.32 16.32 9.60
N PRO A 279 -11.44 15.72 9.17
CA PRO A 279 -12.41 16.38 8.31
C PRO A 279 -12.97 17.64 8.99
N THR A 280 -12.84 18.78 8.31
CA THR A 280 -13.26 20.09 8.80
C THR A 280 -14.19 20.74 7.78
N GLN A 281 -15.36 21.20 8.23
CA GLN A 281 -16.29 21.96 7.39
C GLN A 281 -15.83 23.41 7.29
N VAL A 282 -15.61 23.87 6.07
CA VAL A 282 -15.21 25.24 5.75
C VAL A 282 -16.30 25.88 4.91
N TYR A 283 -16.68 27.10 5.27
CA TYR A 283 -17.80 27.81 4.66
C TYR A 283 -17.29 28.97 3.80
N PHE A 284 -17.92 29.18 2.65
CA PHE A 284 -17.59 30.27 1.72
C PHE A 284 -18.86 31.01 1.29
N GLY A 285 -18.89 32.33 1.42
CA GLY A 285 -20.01 33.20 1.03
C GLY A 285 -20.40 34.19 2.14
N PRO A 286 -21.69 34.47 2.33
CA PRO A 286 -22.73 34.29 1.34
C PRO A 286 -22.52 35.21 0.12
N THR A 287 -22.74 34.69 -1.09
CA THR A 287 -22.63 35.48 -2.34
C THR A 287 -23.82 35.21 -3.25
N GLN A 288 -24.30 36.25 -3.96
CA GLN A 288 -25.25 36.13 -5.06
C GLN A 288 -24.48 35.90 -6.37
N ALA A 289 -24.61 34.72 -6.96
CA ALA A 289 -23.93 34.32 -8.21
C ALA A 289 -24.56 34.96 -9.47
N SER A 290 -24.82 36.26 -9.41
CA SER A 290 -25.55 36.98 -10.44
C SER A 290 -24.84 37.01 -11.79
N ARG A 291 -23.51 36.90 -11.79
CA ARG A 291 -22.69 37.02 -13.01
C ARG A 291 -22.50 35.69 -13.73
N SER A 292 -22.61 34.58 -13.01
CA SER A 292 -22.58 33.22 -13.56
C SER A 292 -23.97 32.66 -13.92
N ARG A 293 -25.04 33.43 -13.69
CA ARG A 293 -26.43 33.02 -13.95
C ARG A 293 -26.66 32.52 -15.38
N GLY A 294 -27.43 31.44 -15.51
CA GLY A 294 -27.76 30.78 -16.78
C GLY A 294 -26.68 29.84 -17.32
N ASN A 295 -25.54 29.72 -16.63
CA ASN A 295 -24.39 28.95 -17.12
C ASN A 295 -24.04 27.79 -16.18
N VAL A 296 -23.28 26.83 -16.73
CA VAL A 296 -22.52 25.87 -15.93
C VAL A 296 -21.10 26.43 -15.78
N VAL A 297 -20.66 26.65 -14.54
CA VAL A 297 -19.37 27.27 -14.25
C VAL A 297 -18.49 26.36 -13.40
N PRO A 298 -17.18 26.26 -13.71
CA PRO A 298 -16.22 25.65 -12.80
C PRO A 298 -16.03 26.53 -11.56
N LEU A 299 -15.98 25.89 -10.41
CA LEU A 299 -15.54 26.48 -9.15
C LEU A 299 -14.10 26.08 -8.87
N PHE A 300 -13.34 27.04 -8.39
CA PHE A 300 -11.99 26.87 -7.88
C PHE A 300 -11.96 27.36 -6.44
N ILE A 301 -11.24 26.64 -5.58
CA ILE A 301 -11.00 27.05 -4.20
C ILE A 301 -9.58 27.59 -4.12
N LEU A 302 -9.46 28.83 -3.69
CA LEU A 302 -8.19 29.42 -3.29
C LEU A 302 -8.11 29.36 -1.76
N LEU A 303 -7.13 28.61 -1.26
CA LEU A 303 -6.80 28.53 0.16
C LEU A 303 -5.52 29.31 0.40
N PHE A 304 -5.56 30.25 1.33
CA PHE A 304 -4.43 31.09 1.68
C PHE A 304 -4.30 31.21 3.21
N GLY A 305 -3.07 31.16 3.70
CA GLY A 305 -2.79 31.29 5.12
C GLY A 305 -1.40 30.77 5.48
N LYS A 306 -1.31 29.94 6.53
CA LYS A 306 -0.05 29.36 7.00
C LYS A 306 -0.12 27.87 7.24
N ILE A 307 1.00 27.19 7.08
CA ILE A 307 1.21 25.79 7.45
C ILE A 307 2.35 25.73 8.45
N GLY A 308 2.02 25.46 9.72
CA GLY A 308 2.94 25.76 10.82
C GLY A 308 3.35 27.24 10.80
N ASN A 309 4.64 27.52 10.60
CA ASN A 309 5.20 28.87 10.50
C ASN A 309 5.40 29.37 9.06
N ALA A 310 5.26 28.49 8.05
CA ALA A 310 5.48 28.82 6.65
C ALA A 310 4.21 29.40 6.01
N ASP A 311 4.39 30.27 5.01
CA ASP A 311 3.27 30.76 4.21
C ASP A 311 2.70 29.61 3.36
N TYR A 312 1.38 29.60 3.25
CA TYR A 312 0.62 28.56 2.56
C TYR A 312 -0.33 29.19 1.55
N GLY A 313 -0.29 28.70 0.32
CA GLY A 313 -1.17 29.11 -0.76
C GLY A 313 -1.43 27.93 -1.69
N GLN A 314 -2.69 27.64 -1.96
CA GLN A 314 -3.08 26.53 -2.81
C GLN A 314 -4.36 26.85 -3.59
N ASN A 315 -4.36 26.48 -4.87
CA ASN A 315 -5.54 26.56 -5.72
C ASN A 315 -5.99 25.15 -6.10
N ILE A 316 -7.27 24.83 -5.87
CA ILE A 316 -7.86 23.51 -6.07
C ILE A 316 -9.04 23.64 -7.04
N PRO A 317 -8.99 23.03 -8.24
CA PRO A 317 -10.17 22.81 -9.06
C PRO A 317 -11.16 21.96 -8.27
N PHE A 318 -12.39 22.46 -8.09
CA PHE A 318 -13.31 21.90 -7.11
C PHE A 318 -14.44 21.10 -7.76
N ILE A 319 -15.45 21.78 -8.29
CA ILE A 319 -16.66 21.19 -8.88
C ILE A 319 -17.17 22.09 -10.00
N ALA A 320 -18.08 21.58 -10.82
CA ALA A 320 -18.90 22.43 -11.67
C ALA A 320 -20.28 22.63 -11.02
N ILE A 321 -20.79 23.86 -11.04
CA ILE A 321 -22.15 24.17 -10.61
C ILE A 321 -22.97 24.74 -11.76
N ARG A 322 -24.27 24.48 -11.77
CA ARG A 322 -25.24 25.16 -12.61
C ARG A 322 -25.84 26.32 -11.83
N VAL A 323 -25.79 27.53 -12.37
CA VAL A 323 -26.42 28.70 -11.75
C VAL A 323 -27.68 29.05 -12.52
N THR A 324 -28.84 29.02 -11.86
CA THR A 324 -30.16 29.37 -12.44
C THR A 324 -30.58 30.79 -12.08
#